data_AF-A0AA39XC43-F1
#
_entry.id   AF-A0AA39XC43-F1
#
_cell.length_a   1.000
_cell.length_b   1.000
_cell.length_c   1.000
_cell.angle_alpha   90.00
_cell.angle_beta   90.00
_cell.angle_gamma   90.00
#
_symmetry.space_group_name_H-M   'P 1'
#
loop_
_entity.id
_entity.type
_entity.pdbx_description
1 polymer ?
#
loop_
_entity_poly.entity_id
_entity_poly.type
_entity_poly.pdbx_seq_one_letter_code
_entity_poly.pdbx_strand_id
1 'polypeptide(L)'
;MVSFSSLLALLATATLTLANPVALTSPDAAIETVRLTPCATVRCAAGYTCQAFGTRARCVPNNPESRVQCGASLCASGLTCCNPSCGICTAPGMMCTQQVCTEKPDPIVEPKPKPTKTPAPPKGQGPKCGSARCDAGDVCCNDSCGICTPPGGACIMLYCGKTV
;
A
#
# COMPACT_ATOMS: atom_id res chain seq x y z
N MET A 1 65.26 -32.34 -29.46
CA MET A 1 65.25 -32.88 -28.08
C MET A 1 66.43 -32.25 -27.34
N VAL A 2 66.16 -31.65 -26.18
CA VAL A 2 66.97 -30.60 -25.55
C VAL A 2 68.14 -31.11 -24.69
N SER A 3 69.18 -30.28 -24.67
CA SER A 3 70.53 -30.40 -24.11
C SER A 3 70.67 -30.35 -22.58
N PHE A 4 71.69 -31.09 -22.13
CA PHE A 4 72.69 -30.87 -21.06
C PHE A 4 72.29 -30.51 -19.60
N SER A 5 72.67 -31.44 -18.73
CA SER A 5 72.98 -31.33 -17.30
C SER A 5 73.98 -30.21 -16.96
N SER A 6 73.75 -29.51 -15.83
CA SER A 6 74.71 -29.35 -14.70
C SER A 6 74.43 -28.12 -13.82
N LEU A 7 74.27 -28.41 -12.51
CA LEU A 7 74.91 -27.76 -11.34
C LEU A 7 74.67 -26.28 -10.96
N LEU A 8 74.64 -26.08 -9.62
CA LEU A 8 74.77 -24.86 -8.80
C LEU A 8 73.51 -23.98 -8.63
N ALA A 9 73.19 -23.39 -7.47
CA ALA A 9 73.53 -23.52 -6.05
C ALA A 9 72.83 -22.33 -5.32
N LEU A 10 72.91 -22.31 -3.98
CA LEU A 10 72.65 -21.20 -3.04
C LEU A 10 71.17 -20.98 -2.65
N LEU A 11 70.77 -21.37 -1.43
CA LEU A 11 70.93 -20.68 -0.13
C LEU A 11 69.93 -19.53 0.05
N ALA A 12 69.00 -19.68 1.02
CA ALA A 12 68.62 -18.63 1.99
C ALA A 12 67.43 -19.12 2.86
N THR A 13 67.74 -19.61 4.06
CA THR A 13 67.43 -18.98 5.36
C THR A 13 66.02 -19.21 5.90
N ALA A 14 65.98 -20.08 6.92
CA ALA A 14 64.93 -20.13 7.92
C ALA A 14 64.72 -18.75 8.57
N THR A 15 63.47 -18.31 8.68
CA THR A 15 63.07 -17.32 9.68
C THR A 15 61.91 -17.90 10.47
N LEU A 16 62.20 -18.38 11.68
CA LEU A 16 61.20 -18.57 12.73
C LEU A 16 60.76 -17.19 13.19
N THR A 17 59.53 -16.80 12.93
CA THR A 17 58.90 -15.68 13.65
C THR A 17 58.20 -16.23 14.89
N LEU A 18 58.83 -16.00 16.04
CA LEU A 18 58.17 -16.03 17.34
C LEU A 18 57.20 -14.85 17.40
N ALA A 19 55.90 -15.11 17.38
CA ALA A 19 54.90 -14.17 17.85
C ALA A 19 54.05 -14.86 18.91
N ASN A 20 54.41 -14.59 20.16
CA ASN A 20 53.57 -14.71 21.34
C ASN A 20 53.73 -13.36 22.06
N PRO A 21 52.85 -12.93 22.98
CA PRO A 21 51.45 -13.26 23.24
C PRO A 21 50.58 -11.99 23.35
N VAL A 22 49.28 -12.02 23.05
CA VAL A 22 48.32 -11.19 23.80
C VAL A 22 47.03 -11.98 23.99
N ALA A 23 46.91 -12.60 25.15
CA ALA A 23 45.61 -12.88 25.72
C ALA A 23 44.95 -11.52 26.03
N LEU A 24 44.10 -11.04 25.12
CA LEU A 24 43.10 -10.03 25.46
C LEU A 24 41.94 -10.75 26.13
N THR A 25 42.11 -11.06 27.42
CA THR A 25 40.99 -11.05 28.34
C THR A 25 40.61 -9.58 28.53
N SER A 26 39.73 -9.06 27.66
CA SER A 26 39.03 -7.82 28.00
C SER A 26 37.76 -8.18 28.77
N PRO A 27 37.53 -7.62 29.98
CA PRO A 27 36.24 -7.63 30.63
C PRO A 27 35.33 -6.51 30.10
N ASP A 28 35.58 -5.97 28.91
CA ASP A 28 34.56 -5.25 28.16
C ASP A 28 33.62 -6.24 27.47
N ALA A 29 32.89 -6.98 28.31
CA ALA A 29 31.45 -7.08 28.14
C ALA A 29 30.85 -5.68 28.30
N ALA A 30 31.28 -4.73 27.44
CA ALA A 30 30.47 -3.60 27.10
C ALA A 30 29.20 -4.24 26.57
N ILE A 31 28.13 -4.06 27.33
CA ILE A 31 26.77 -4.33 26.90
C ILE A 31 26.70 -3.72 25.51
N GLU A 32 26.83 -4.56 24.48
CA GLU A 32 26.36 -4.24 23.15
C GLU A 32 24.90 -4.01 23.43
N THR A 33 24.53 -2.73 23.59
CA THR A 33 23.15 -2.30 23.51
C THR A 33 22.75 -2.81 22.15
N VAL A 34 22.18 -4.02 22.13
CA VAL A 34 21.88 -4.76 20.93
C VAL A 34 21.14 -3.74 20.11
N ARG A 35 21.75 -3.27 19.02
CA ARG A 35 21.04 -2.41 18.07
C ARG A 35 20.07 -3.35 17.40
N LEU A 36 19.02 -3.69 18.15
CA LEU A 36 17.85 -4.39 17.70
C LEU A 36 17.36 -3.48 16.59
N THR A 37 17.62 -3.91 15.37
CA THR A 37 17.00 -3.27 14.22
C THR A 37 15.50 -3.29 14.49
N PRO A 38 14.74 -2.29 14.04
CA PRO A 38 13.30 -2.24 14.32
C PRO A 38 12.56 -3.54 13.93
N CYS A 39 13.12 -4.32 13.00
CA CYS A 39 12.59 -5.61 12.54
C CYS A 39 13.04 -6.83 13.35
N ALA A 40 13.98 -6.70 14.29
CA ALA A 40 14.58 -7.84 15.00
C ALA A 40 13.56 -8.70 15.78
N THR A 41 12.45 -8.10 16.24
CA THR A 41 11.38 -8.78 16.98
C THR A 41 10.06 -8.87 16.21
N VAL A 42 10.00 -8.32 14.99
CA VAL A 42 8.75 -8.25 14.21
C VAL A 42 8.60 -9.51 13.35
N ARG A 43 7.48 -10.21 13.53
CA ARG A 43 7.08 -11.34 12.69
C ARG A 43 5.95 -10.90 11.76
N CYS A 44 6.26 -10.76 10.48
CA CYS A 44 5.25 -10.46 9.47
C CYS A 44 4.46 -11.72 9.10
N ALA A 45 3.20 -11.51 8.69
CA ALA A 45 2.38 -12.58 8.11
C ALA A 45 3.02 -13.09 6.80
N ALA A 46 2.63 -14.29 6.38
CA ALA A 46 3.05 -14.84 5.09
C ALA A 46 2.74 -13.84 3.95
N GLY A 47 3.67 -13.69 3.00
CA GLY A 47 3.56 -12.72 1.91
C GLY A 47 4.07 -11.31 2.22
N TYR A 48 4.57 -11.06 3.45
CA TYR A 48 5.12 -9.77 3.86
C TYR A 48 6.54 -9.91 4.42
N THR A 49 7.37 -8.89 4.19
CA THR A 49 8.74 -8.76 4.70
C THR A 49 8.81 -7.55 5.62
N CYS A 50 9.56 -7.66 6.73
CA CYS A 50 9.78 -6.51 7.59
C CYS A 50 10.83 -5.57 6.99
N GLN A 51 10.48 -4.28 6.87
CA GLN A 51 11.38 -3.22 6.47
C GLN A 51 11.47 -2.15 7.56
N ALA A 52 12.69 -1.72 7.87
CA ALA A 52 12.96 -0.66 8.84
C ALA A 52 12.83 0.72 8.18
N PHE A 53 12.04 1.58 8.80
CA PHE A 53 11.84 2.99 8.43
C PHE A 53 12.27 3.86 9.61
N GLY A 54 13.56 4.20 9.66
CA GLY A 54 14.16 4.87 10.82
C GLY A 54 14.10 3.98 12.06
N THR A 55 13.36 4.41 13.09
CA THR A 55 13.15 3.65 14.33
C THR A 55 11.91 2.76 14.31
N ARG A 56 11.14 2.73 13.20
CA ARG A 56 9.90 1.96 13.08
C ARG A 56 10.09 0.76 12.16
N ALA A 57 9.43 -0.35 12.46
CA ALA A 57 9.30 -1.48 11.54
C ALA A 57 7.93 -1.47 10.88
N ARG A 58 7.89 -1.86 9.60
CA ARG A 58 6.65 -2.11 8.85
C ARG A 58 6.78 -3.37 8.03
N CYS A 59 5.72 -4.19 8.06
CA CYS A 59 5.56 -5.30 7.15
C CYS A 59 5.08 -4.79 5.79
N VAL A 60 5.90 -4.93 4.75
CA VAL A 60 5.59 -4.54 3.37
C VAL A 60 5.36 -5.79 2.52
N PRO A 61 4.49 -5.75 1.50
CA PRO A 61 4.28 -6.89 0.60
C PRO A 61 5.60 -7.35 -0.04
N ASN A 62 5.83 -8.66 -0.11
CA ASN A 62 7.02 -9.23 -0.78
C ASN A 62 7.05 -8.91 -2.27
N ASN A 63 5.87 -8.82 -2.90
CA ASN A 63 5.73 -8.41 -4.27
C ASN A 63 4.70 -7.27 -4.36
N PRO A 64 5.15 -6.01 -4.31
CA PRO A 64 4.26 -4.84 -4.30
C PRO A 64 3.54 -4.61 -5.64
N GLU A 65 3.91 -5.33 -6.71
CA GLU A 65 3.27 -5.22 -8.02
C GLU A 65 2.35 -6.41 -8.34
N SER A 66 2.49 -7.52 -7.61
CA SER A 66 1.64 -8.70 -7.80
C SER A 66 0.24 -8.45 -7.24
N ARG A 67 -0.65 -8.03 -8.13
CA ARG A 67 -2.09 -8.03 -7.93
C ARG A 67 -2.69 -9.32 -8.47
N VAL A 68 -3.67 -9.86 -7.76
CA VAL A 68 -4.30 -11.15 -8.08
C VAL A 68 -5.76 -10.92 -8.45
N GLN A 69 -6.20 -11.42 -9.61
CA GLN A 69 -7.61 -11.38 -9.99
C GLN A 69 -8.45 -12.30 -9.06
N CYS A 70 -9.57 -11.80 -8.57
CA CYS A 70 -10.47 -12.51 -7.67
C CYS A 70 -11.93 -12.21 -8.04
N GLY A 71 -12.50 -13.00 -8.94
CA GLY A 71 -13.83 -12.71 -9.51
C GLY A 71 -13.87 -11.34 -10.19
N ALA A 72 -14.78 -10.49 -9.77
CA ALA A 72 -14.91 -9.10 -10.23
C ALA A 72 -13.89 -8.13 -9.59
N SER A 73 -13.19 -8.54 -8.54
CA SER A 73 -12.22 -7.73 -7.81
C SER A 73 -10.77 -8.02 -8.25
N LEU A 74 -9.89 -7.02 -8.15
CA LEU A 74 -8.44 -7.19 -8.27
C LEU A 74 -7.81 -6.94 -6.91
N CYS A 75 -7.21 -7.97 -6.31
CA CYS A 75 -6.62 -7.89 -4.98
C CYS A 75 -5.41 -6.97 -4.94
N ALA A 76 -5.29 -6.19 -3.86
CA ALA A 76 -4.11 -5.40 -3.59
C ALA A 76 -2.88 -6.29 -3.35
N SER A 77 -1.70 -5.71 -3.54
CA SER A 77 -0.43 -6.43 -3.45
C SER A 77 -0.20 -7.03 -2.07
N GLY A 78 0.27 -8.27 -2.04
CA GLY A 78 0.47 -9.05 -0.81
C GLY A 78 -0.80 -9.73 -0.28
N LEU A 79 -1.97 -9.52 -0.90
CA LEU A 79 -3.19 -10.26 -0.59
C LEU A 79 -3.37 -11.45 -1.54
N THR A 80 -4.14 -12.44 -1.09
CA THR A 80 -4.56 -13.59 -1.90
C THR A 80 -6.05 -13.55 -2.17
N CYS A 81 -6.48 -14.14 -3.30
CA CYS A 81 -7.89 -14.36 -3.56
C CYS A 81 -8.40 -15.44 -2.61
N CYS A 82 -9.40 -15.10 -1.81
CA CYS A 82 -9.98 -16.01 -0.83
C CYS A 82 -11.29 -16.60 -1.37
N ASN A 83 -12.20 -15.74 -1.84
CA ASN A 83 -13.48 -16.15 -2.41
C ASN A 83 -13.70 -15.45 -3.75
N PRO A 84 -13.49 -16.15 -4.89
CA PRO A 84 -13.66 -15.56 -6.21
C PRO A 84 -15.11 -15.24 -6.53
N SER A 85 -16.08 -16.00 -6.02
CA SER A 85 -17.52 -15.72 -6.25
C SER A 85 -17.93 -14.37 -5.67
N CYS A 86 -17.30 -13.96 -4.57
CA CYS A 86 -17.59 -12.70 -3.88
C CYS A 86 -16.53 -11.61 -4.11
N GLY A 87 -15.48 -11.91 -4.87
CA GLY A 87 -14.30 -11.05 -5.02
C GLY A 87 -13.65 -10.63 -3.69
N ILE A 88 -13.62 -11.54 -2.71
CA ILE A 88 -13.04 -11.28 -1.38
C ILE A 88 -11.56 -11.63 -1.38
N CYS A 89 -10.74 -10.62 -1.10
CA CYS A 89 -9.30 -10.74 -0.91
C CYS A 89 -8.97 -10.82 0.59
N THR A 90 -7.97 -11.61 0.95
CA THR A 90 -7.51 -11.73 2.35
C THR A 90 -6.00 -11.81 2.45
N ALA A 91 -5.46 -11.64 3.66
CA ALA A 91 -4.04 -11.86 3.91
C ALA A 91 -3.69 -13.35 3.77
N PRO A 92 -2.48 -13.70 3.31
CA PRO A 92 -2.09 -15.10 3.16
C PRO A 92 -2.16 -15.87 4.49
N GLY A 93 -2.73 -17.08 4.45
CA GLY A 93 -2.90 -17.94 5.63
C GLY A 93 -4.15 -17.66 6.46
N MET A 94 -4.96 -16.66 6.10
CA MET A 94 -6.24 -16.41 6.75
C MET A 94 -7.35 -17.32 6.21
N MET A 95 -8.27 -17.72 7.08
CA MET A 95 -9.47 -18.46 6.72
C MET A 95 -10.52 -17.51 6.13
N CYS A 96 -11.37 -18.03 5.24
CA CYS A 96 -12.55 -17.29 4.82
C CYS A 96 -13.70 -18.20 4.37
N THR A 97 -14.88 -17.60 4.25
CA THR A 97 -16.11 -18.29 3.89
C THR A 97 -16.25 -18.39 2.38
N GLN A 98 -16.40 -19.62 1.87
CA GLN A 98 -16.67 -19.93 0.46
C GLN A 98 -18.16 -19.90 0.13
N GLN A 99 -18.80 -18.77 0.45
CA GLN A 99 -20.18 -18.53 0.06
C GLN A 99 -20.27 -18.13 -1.42
N VAL A 100 -21.36 -18.52 -2.09
CA VAL A 100 -21.65 -18.04 -3.44
C VAL A 100 -22.33 -16.68 -3.30
N CYS A 101 -21.69 -15.64 -3.83
CA CYS A 101 -22.35 -14.37 -4.01
C CYS A 101 -23.06 -14.40 -5.36
N THR A 102 -24.38 -14.30 -5.35
CA THR A 102 -25.12 -13.88 -6.54
C THR A 102 -24.88 -12.39 -6.69
N GLU A 103 -24.39 -11.98 -7.86
CA GLU A 103 -24.55 -10.60 -8.28
C GLU A 103 -26.03 -10.27 -8.05
N LYS A 104 -26.30 -9.32 -7.17
CA LYS A 104 -27.66 -8.80 -7.05
C LYS A 104 -28.01 -8.42 -8.49
N PRO A 105 -29.11 -8.92 -9.08
CA PRO A 105 -29.55 -8.40 -10.35
C PRO A 105 -29.51 -6.90 -10.16
N ASP A 106 -28.67 -6.20 -10.92
CA ASP A 106 -28.69 -4.76 -10.90
C ASP A 106 -30.18 -4.44 -11.00
N PRO A 107 -30.77 -3.69 -10.05
CA PRO A 107 -32.08 -3.15 -10.33
C PRO A 107 -31.93 -2.56 -11.73
N ILE A 108 -32.86 -2.88 -12.62
CA ILE A 108 -32.95 -2.32 -13.97
C ILE A 108 -32.99 -0.80 -13.81
N VAL A 109 -31.83 -0.21 -13.56
CA VAL A 109 -31.49 1.15 -13.77
C VAL A 109 -31.44 1.14 -15.27
N GLU A 110 -32.50 1.64 -15.90
CA GLU A 110 -32.42 2.09 -17.29
C GLU A 110 -31.02 2.67 -17.47
N PRO A 111 -30.24 2.17 -18.45
CA PRO A 111 -28.82 2.48 -18.55
C PRO A 111 -28.69 3.99 -18.46
N LYS A 112 -28.16 4.47 -17.32
CA LYS A 112 -28.00 5.89 -17.09
C LYS A 112 -27.26 6.40 -18.31
N PRO A 113 -27.81 7.32 -19.10
CA PRO A 113 -27.20 7.72 -20.36
C PRO A 113 -25.74 8.01 -20.06
N LYS A 114 -24.82 7.32 -20.75
CA LYS A 114 -23.40 7.66 -20.74
C LYS A 114 -23.35 9.18 -20.81
N PRO A 115 -22.62 9.89 -19.93
CA PRO A 115 -22.59 11.35 -19.98
C PRO A 115 -22.07 11.73 -21.35
N THR A 116 -23.02 12.01 -22.25
CA THR A 116 -22.77 12.60 -23.54
C THR A 116 -22.07 13.90 -23.21
N LYS A 117 -21.06 14.26 -24.00
CA LYS A 117 -20.39 15.56 -23.89
C LYS A 117 -21.34 16.69 -24.31
N THR A 118 -22.54 16.74 -23.72
CA THR A 118 -23.37 17.92 -23.71
C THR A 118 -22.56 18.98 -22.96
N PRO A 119 -22.38 20.17 -23.53
CA PRO A 119 -21.79 21.29 -22.78
C PRO A 119 -22.51 21.40 -21.45
N ALA A 120 -21.75 21.52 -20.35
CA ALA A 120 -22.34 21.75 -19.05
C ALA A 120 -23.35 22.91 -19.15
N PRO A 121 -24.56 22.79 -18.56
CA PRO A 121 -25.52 23.88 -18.56
C PRO A 121 -24.83 25.16 -18.06
N PRO A 122 -25.18 26.33 -18.60
CA PRO A 122 -24.56 27.57 -18.18
C PRO A 122 -24.79 27.78 -16.68
N LYS A 123 -23.68 28.00 -15.96
CA LYS A 123 -23.68 28.10 -14.50
C LYS A 123 -24.53 29.27 -14.01
N GLY A 124 -25.29 29.06 -12.94
CA GLY A 124 -26.01 30.13 -12.24
C GLY A 124 -27.25 30.70 -12.95
N GLN A 125 -27.84 29.98 -13.92
CA GLN A 125 -29.10 30.39 -14.56
C GLN A 125 -30.35 29.80 -13.90
N GLY A 126 -30.20 28.90 -12.94
CA GLY A 126 -31.27 28.28 -12.16
C GLY A 126 -31.85 29.19 -11.06
N PRO A 127 -32.67 28.60 -10.16
CA PRO A 127 -33.30 29.32 -9.06
C PRO A 127 -32.26 29.88 -8.08
N LYS A 128 -32.64 30.96 -7.38
CA LYS A 128 -31.87 31.46 -6.24
C LYS A 128 -31.95 30.44 -5.10
N CYS A 129 -30.82 30.20 -4.44
CA CYS A 129 -30.73 29.29 -3.30
C CYS A 129 -29.81 29.91 -2.25
N GLY A 130 -30.38 30.56 -1.24
CA GLY A 130 -29.59 31.33 -0.28
C GLY A 130 -28.70 32.42 -0.90
N SER A 131 -27.39 32.29 -0.68
CA SER A 131 -26.33 33.13 -1.29
C SER A 131 -25.86 32.63 -2.65
N ALA A 132 -26.27 31.42 -3.07
CA ALA A 132 -25.93 30.85 -4.36
C ALA A 132 -27.08 31.02 -5.37
N ARG A 133 -26.77 30.76 -6.64
CA ARG A 133 -27.76 30.57 -7.69
C ARG A 133 -27.46 29.25 -8.37
N CYS A 134 -28.47 28.40 -8.47
CA CYS A 134 -28.32 27.05 -9.00
C CYS A 134 -28.03 27.08 -10.50
N ASP A 135 -27.56 25.95 -11.02
CA ASP A 135 -27.39 25.76 -12.46
C ASP A 135 -28.74 25.51 -13.13
N ALA A 136 -28.82 25.69 -14.45
CA ALA A 136 -30.04 25.44 -15.18
C ALA A 136 -30.45 23.96 -15.06
N GLY A 137 -31.69 23.72 -14.59
CA GLY A 137 -32.25 22.38 -14.39
C GLY A 137 -32.17 21.88 -12.94
N ASP A 138 -31.38 22.52 -12.08
CA ASP A 138 -31.30 22.17 -10.66
C ASP A 138 -32.38 22.87 -9.83
N VAL A 139 -32.70 22.29 -8.67
CA VAL A 139 -33.59 22.85 -7.65
C VAL A 139 -32.80 23.29 -6.42
N CYS A 140 -33.30 24.32 -5.72
CA CYS A 140 -32.71 24.67 -4.43
C CYS A 140 -33.04 23.57 -3.41
N CYS A 141 -31.99 22.95 -2.88
CA CYS A 141 -32.12 21.94 -1.83
C CYS A 141 -32.06 22.58 -0.45
N ASN A 142 -31.09 23.45 -0.21
CA ASN A 142 -30.92 24.07 1.11
C ASN A 142 -30.53 25.53 0.98
N ASP A 143 -31.52 26.40 1.20
CA ASP A 143 -31.36 27.85 1.18
C ASP A 143 -30.39 28.38 2.25
N SER A 144 -30.28 27.72 3.40
CA SER A 144 -29.35 28.18 4.45
C SER A 144 -27.91 28.09 3.99
N CYS A 145 -27.58 27.04 3.22
CA CYS A 145 -26.23 26.71 2.79
C CYS A 145 -25.97 27.01 1.31
N GLY A 146 -26.99 27.42 0.56
CA GLY A 146 -26.91 27.59 -0.89
C GLY A 146 -26.61 26.30 -1.65
N ILE A 147 -27.14 25.17 -1.18
CA ILE A 147 -26.91 23.85 -1.81
C ILE A 147 -28.00 23.59 -2.85
N CYS A 148 -27.56 23.35 -4.08
CA CYS A 148 -28.40 22.96 -5.22
C CYS A 148 -28.32 21.45 -5.45
N THR A 149 -29.40 20.85 -5.93
CA THR A 149 -29.44 19.41 -6.27
C THR A 149 -30.29 19.19 -7.53
N PRO A 150 -30.05 18.11 -8.30
CA PRO A 150 -30.95 17.76 -9.39
C PRO A 150 -32.37 17.45 -8.91
N PRO A 151 -33.40 17.57 -9.76
CA PRO A 151 -34.76 17.17 -9.41
C PRO A 151 -34.81 15.70 -8.94
N GLY A 152 -35.42 15.46 -7.78
CA GLY A 152 -35.47 14.13 -7.14
C GLY A 152 -34.16 13.69 -6.45
N GLY A 153 -33.13 14.52 -6.44
CA GLY A 153 -31.88 14.28 -5.73
C GLY A 153 -32.06 14.29 -4.21
N ALA A 154 -31.18 13.56 -3.52
CA ALA A 154 -31.12 13.61 -2.06
C ALA A 154 -30.78 15.03 -1.61
N CYS A 155 -31.44 15.47 -0.54
CA CYS A 155 -31.25 16.79 0.02
C CYS A 155 -30.95 16.71 1.50
N ILE A 156 -29.95 17.47 1.95
CA ILE A 156 -29.58 17.57 3.35
C ILE A 156 -29.88 18.98 3.86
N MET A 157 -30.80 19.03 4.83
CA MET A 157 -31.23 20.26 5.48
C MET A 157 -30.31 20.57 6.66
N LEU A 158 -29.17 21.18 6.38
CA LEU A 158 -28.28 21.77 7.39
C LEU A 158 -28.60 23.25 7.59
N TYR A 159 -28.47 23.73 8.82
CA TYR A 159 -28.39 25.15 9.07
C TYR A 159 -26.93 25.61 8.91
N CYS A 160 -26.66 26.44 7.91
CA CYS A 160 -25.38 27.13 7.79
C CYS A 160 -25.51 28.51 8.43
N GLY A 161 -24.85 28.69 9.58
CA GLY A 161 -24.75 29.99 10.22
C GLY A 161 -24.02 30.97 9.31
N LYS A 162 -24.57 32.18 9.14
CA LYS A 162 -23.76 33.29 8.66
C LYS A 162 -22.89 33.73 9.83
N THR A 163 -21.58 33.59 9.73
CA THR A 163 -20.68 34.36 10.59
C THR A 163 -21.01 35.82 10.34
N VAL A 164 -21.60 36.47 11.35
CA VAL A 164 -21.84 37.92 11.36
C VAL A 164 -20.53 38.69 11.26
#